data_AF-A0A946A9J3-F1
#
_entry.id   AF-A0A946A9J3-F1
#
_cell.length_a   1.000
_cell.length_b   1.000
_cell.length_c   1.000
_cell.angle_alpha   90.00
_cell.angle_beta   90.00
_cell.angle_gamma   90.00
#
_symmetry.space_group_name_H-M   'P 1'
#
loop_
_entity.id
_entity.type
_entity.pdbx_description
1 polymer ?
#
loop_
_entity_poly.entity_id
_entity_poly.type
_entity_poly.pdbx_seq_one_letter_code
_entity_poly.pdbx_strand_id
1 'polypeptide(L)'
;EEARLTIDCSASALLLPLRSANAADADLPEFEGAEIPEPSGVTWLRQFGRQRRFVTDMESGHTEFSLGKDDGAYRIDDHGMEVDQLGVEKQSITKGDPLSSCGEVSWRITQSRGDWQVAVEATTTVTCDAANFFVETTVNASEGDDEFFSQNWKRSIPRDLL
;
A
#
# COMPACT_ATOMS: atom_id res chain seq x y z
N GLU A 1 9.62 13.22 -22.44
CA GLU A 1 9.13 13.09 -23.83
C GLU A 1 8.68 11.66 -24.00
N GLU A 2 7.41 11.42 -24.34
CA GLU A 2 6.86 10.06 -24.50
C GLU A 2 6.80 9.70 -25.98
N ALA A 3 7.54 8.66 -26.37
CA ALA A 3 7.50 8.13 -27.73
C ALA A 3 6.38 7.09 -27.84
N ARG A 4 5.53 7.24 -28.86
CA ARG A 4 4.50 6.24 -29.20
C ARG A 4 4.94 5.45 -30.43
N LEU A 5 5.19 4.15 -30.24
CA LEU A 5 5.50 3.24 -31.33
C LEU A 5 4.22 2.54 -31.81
N THR A 6 4.06 2.38 -33.12
CA THR A 6 2.98 1.58 -33.71
C THR A 6 3.60 0.44 -34.50
N ILE A 7 3.22 -0.80 -34.21
CA ILE A 7 3.70 -1.96 -34.95
C ILE A 7 2.75 -2.23 -36.10
N ASP A 8 3.30 -2.37 -37.30
CA ASP A 8 2.56 -2.86 -38.45
C ASP A 8 2.46 -4.38 -38.36
N CYS A 9 1.32 -4.88 -37.87
CA CYS A 9 1.06 -6.31 -37.74
C CYS A 9 0.99 -7.05 -39.09
N SER A 10 0.88 -6.35 -40.22
CA SER A 10 0.86 -6.98 -41.54
C SER A 10 2.25 -7.18 -42.13
N ALA A 11 3.19 -6.30 -41.79
CA ALA A 11 4.58 -6.34 -42.24
C ALA A 11 5.56 -6.90 -41.20
N SER A 12 5.07 -7.24 -40.00
CA SER A 12 5.88 -7.74 -38.89
C SER A 12 5.48 -9.18 -38.53
N ALA A 13 6.47 -9.99 -38.16
CA ALA A 13 6.24 -11.34 -37.67
C ALA A 13 6.95 -11.53 -36.32
N LEU A 14 6.27 -12.21 -35.40
CA LEU A 14 6.86 -12.67 -34.14
C LEU A 14 7.30 -14.13 -34.33
N LEU A 15 8.61 -14.36 -34.34
CA LEU A 15 9.19 -15.69 -34.42
C LEU A 15 9.42 -16.23 -33.01
N LEU A 16 8.51 -17.06 -32.53
CA LEU A 16 8.67 -17.76 -31.27
C LEU A 16 9.19 -19.17 -31.51
N PRO A 17 10.10 -19.70 -30.67
CA PRO A 17 10.46 -21.10 -30.71
C PRO A 17 9.22 -21.95 -30.41
N LEU A 18 8.74 -22.68 -31.41
CA LEU A 18 7.67 -23.65 -31.25
C LEU A 18 8.29 -25.00 -30.89
N ARG A 19 7.96 -25.51 -29.70
CA ARG A 19 8.28 -26.88 -29.33
C ARG A 19 7.45 -27.81 -30.22
N SER A 20 8.12 -28.65 -31.01
CA SER A 20 7.44 -29.67 -31.81
C SER A 20 6.75 -30.68 -30.90
N ALA A 21 5.60 -31.21 -31.35
CA ALA A 21 4.92 -32.29 -30.65
C ALA A 21 5.90 -33.46 -30.45
N ASN A 22 6.00 -33.96 -29.23
CA ASN A 22 6.88 -35.07 -28.88
C ASN A 22 6.02 -36.27 -28.46
N ALA A 23 6.27 -37.44 -29.04
CA ALA A 23 5.54 -38.66 -28.68
C ALA A 23 5.68 -39.02 -27.19
N ALA A 24 6.79 -38.64 -26.57
CA ALA A 24 7.02 -38.82 -25.12
C ALA A 24 6.02 -38.01 -24.26
N ASP A 25 5.31 -37.03 -24.82
CA ASP A 25 4.28 -36.28 -24.09
C ASP A 25 3.08 -37.16 -23.72
N ALA A 26 2.85 -38.24 -24.45
CA ALA A 26 1.80 -39.22 -24.12
C ALA A 26 2.13 -40.03 -22.85
N ASP A 27 3.40 -40.08 -22.45
CA ASP A 27 3.88 -40.81 -21.28
C ASP A 27 4.06 -39.88 -20.06
N LEU A 28 3.73 -38.59 -20.18
CA LEU A 28 3.80 -37.66 -19.05
C LEU A 28 2.73 -38.01 -18.01
N PRO A 29 3.07 -37.99 -16.72
CA PRO A 29 2.07 -38.15 -15.68
C PRO A 29 1.08 -36.98 -15.73
N GLU A 30 -0.18 -37.26 -15.42
CA GLU A 30 -1.12 -36.18 -15.13
C GLU A 30 -0.59 -35.36 -13.95
N PHE A 31 -0.83 -34.04 -13.97
CA PHE A 31 -0.55 -33.23 -12.80
C PHE A 31 -1.31 -33.79 -11.60
N GLU A 32 -0.64 -33.83 -10.46
CA GLU A 32 -1.31 -34.09 -9.21
C GLU A 32 -2.39 -33.03 -8.95
N GLY A 33 -3.31 -33.32 -8.03
CA GLY A 33 -4.30 -32.35 -7.60
C GLY A 33 -3.63 -31.08 -7.09
N ALA A 34 -4.32 -29.94 -7.21
CA ALA A 34 -3.84 -28.68 -6.64
C ALA A 34 -3.60 -28.85 -5.12
N GLU A 35 -2.40 -28.50 -4.68
CA GLU A 35 -2.03 -28.52 -3.27
C GLU A 35 -2.01 -27.10 -2.71
N ILE A 36 -2.46 -26.94 -1.47
CA ILE A 36 -2.27 -25.73 -0.67
C ILE A 36 -1.48 -26.16 0.57
N PRO A 37 -0.29 -25.59 0.85
CA PRO A 37 0.46 -25.94 2.03
C PRO A 37 -0.28 -25.53 3.31
N GLU A 38 -0.06 -26.27 4.39
CA GLU A 38 -0.47 -25.84 5.74
C GLU A 38 0.07 -24.43 6.01
N PRO A 39 -0.75 -23.47 6.49
CA PRO A 39 -0.26 -22.15 6.85
C PRO A 39 0.79 -22.23 7.95
N SER A 40 1.85 -21.43 7.84
CA SER A 40 2.83 -21.30 8.93
C SER A 40 2.15 -20.75 10.19
N GLY A 41 2.63 -21.22 11.35
CA GLY A 41 2.27 -20.64 12.63
C GLY A 41 2.72 -19.19 12.75
N VAL A 42 1.98 -18.41 13.54
CA VAL A 42 2.37 -17.04 13.89
C VAL A 42 2.40 -16.85 15.40
N THR A 43 3.52 -16.34 15.90
CA THR A 43 3.67 -15.89 17.28
C THR A 43 3.40 -14.38 17.35
N TRP A 44 2.35 -13.96 18.05
CA TRP A 44 2.08 -12.53 18.29
C TRP A 44 3.06 -11.95 19.32
N LEU A 45 3.83 -10.96 18.91
CA LEU A 45 4.73 -10.17 19.76
C LEU A 45 3.99 -8.98 20.40
N ARG A 46 3.02 -8.43 19.68
CA ARG A 46 2.11 -7.39 20.14
C ARG A 46 0.73 -7.62 19.54
N GLN A 47 -0.31 -7.55 20.38
CA GLN A 47 -1.69 -7.69 19.91
C GLN A 47 -2.12 -6.49 19.09
N PHE A 48 -2.94 -6.74 18.07
CA PHE A 48 -3.58 -5.69 17.29
C PHE A 48 -4.52 -4.84 18.15
N GLY A 49 -4.72 -3.60 17.73
CA GLY A 49 -5.52 -2.62 18.43
C GLY A 49 -6.22 -1.67 17.46
N ARG A 50 -7.36 -1.15 17.89
CA ARG A 50 -8.10 -0.09 17.19
C ARG A 50 -8.53 0.95 18.20
N GLN A 51 -8.23 2.21 17.90
CA GLN A 51 -8.73 3.34 18.67
C GLN A 51 -9.51 4.26 17.73
N ARG A 52 -10.75 4.59 18.08
CA ARG A 52 -11.56 5.56 17.34
C ARG A 52 -11.87 6.73 18.25
N ARG A 53 -11.71 7.94 17.74
CA ARG A 53 -12.07 9.16 18.44
C ARG A 53 -12.80 10.09 17.47
N PHE A 54 -13.85 10.71 17.97
CA PHE A 54 -14.62 11.71 17.26
C PHE A 54 -14.75 12.92 18.17
N VAL A 55 -14.35 14.09 17.69
CA VAL A 55 -14.38 15.35 18.44
C VAL A 55 -15.07 16.38 17.57
N THR A 56 -15.96 17.17 18.17
CA THR A 56 -16.58 18.32 17.50
C THR A 56 -16.47 19.52 18.42
N ASP A 57 -15.87 20.57 17.90
CA ASP A 57 -15.88 21.88 18.52
C ASP A 57 -17.20 22.58 18.16
N MET A 58 -17.98 22.92 19.18
CA MET A 58 -19.33 23.47 18.99
C MET A 58 -19.34 24.96 18.62
N GLU A 59 -18.26 25.69 18.89
CA GLU A 59 -18.14 27.12 18.60
C GLU A 59 -17.74 27.34 17.14
N SER A 60 -16.69 26.66 16.69
CA SER A 60 -16.19 26.70 15.32
C SER A 60 -16.96 25.80 14.36
N GLY A 61 -17.66 24.77 14.87
CA GLY A 61 -18.28 23.73 14.06
C GLY A 61 -17.26 22.79 13.39
N HIS A 62 -16.00 22.80 13.84
CA HIS A 62 -14.95 21.90 13.36
C HIS A 62 -15.12 20.50 13.95
N THR A 63 -15.11 19.48 13.11
CA THR A 63 -15.19 18.08 13.48
C THR A 63 -13.92 17.36 13.04
N GLU A 64 -13.33 16.58 13.95
CA GLU A 64 -12.22 15.67 13.67
C GLU A 64 -12.60 14.24 14.04
N PHE A 65 -12.34 13.32 13.12
CA PHE A 65 -12.33 11.88 13.34
C PHE A 65 -10.89 11.38 13.29
N SER A 66 -10.47 10.58 14.27
CA SER A 66 -9.18 9.88 14.24
C SER A 66 -9.33 8.39 14.52
N LEU A 67 -8.56 7.60 13.79
CA LEU A 67 -8.52 6.14 13.86
C LEU A 67 -7.06 5.67 13.96
N GLY A 68 -6.68 5.17 15.14
CA GLY A 68 -5.46 4.40 15.32
C GLY A 68 -5.65 2.96 14.86
N LYS A 69 -4.76 2.48 13.98
CA LYS A 69 -4.73 1.14 13.39
C LYS A 69 -3.42 0.48 13.80
N ASP A 70 -3.45 -0.32 14.84
CA ASP A 70 -2.33 -1.18 15.21
C ASP A 70 -2.65 -2.58 14.71
N ASP A 71 -1.99 -3.03 13.65
CA ASP A 71 -2.21 -4.39 13.11
C ASP A 71 -1.43 -5.46 13.88
N GLY A 72 -0.78 -5.04 14.97
CA GLY A 72 0.03 -5.87 15.83
C GLY A 72 1.42 -6.13 15.24
N ALA A 73 2.23 -6.79 16.05
CA ALA A 73 3.52 -7.31 15.63
C ALA A 73 3.49 -8.83 15.79
N TYR A 74 3.96 -9.56 14.78
CA TYR A 74 3.99 -11.00 14.80
C TYR A 74 5.25 -11.55 14.15
N ARG A 75 5.63 -12.76 14.55
CA ARG A 75 6.71 -13.54 13.97
C ARG A 75 6.14 -14.75 13.26
N ILE A 76 6.56 -14.99 12.03
CA ILE A 76 6.24 -16.21 11.28
C ILE A 76 7.16 -17.33 11.77
N ASP A 77 6.59 -18.42 12.28
CA ASP A 77 7.34 -19.42 13.04
C ASP A 77 8.30 -20.23 12.15
N ASP A 78 7.96 -20.47 10.88
CA ASP A 78 8.75 -21.32 9.96
C ASP A 78 10.13 -20.73 9.65
N HIS A 79 10.24 -19.40 9.58
CA HIS A 79 11.46 -18.72 9.11
C HIS A 79 11.85 -17.50 9.95
N GLY A 80 11.13 -17.21 11.02
CA GLY A 80 11.47 -16.18 12.00
C GLY A 80 11.39 -14.74 11.49
N MET A 81 10.63 -14.47 10.43
CA MET A 81 10.39 -13.07 9.99
C MET A 81 9.44 -12.41 10.98
N GLU A 82 9.80 -11.23 11.47
CA GLU A 82 8.93 -10.38 12.26
C GLU A 82 8.35 -9.27 11.38
N VAL A 83 7.07 -8.97 11.58
CA VAL A 83 6.33 -7.93 10.87
C VAL A 83 5.60 -7.09 11.89
N ASP A 84 5.67 -5.77 11.76
CA ASP A 84 4.89 -4.82 12.55
C ASP A 84 4.30 -3.74 11.62
N GLN A 85 3.05 -3.39 11.86
CA GLN A 85 2.29 -2.43 11.05
C GLN A 85 1.45 -1.51 11.94
N LEU A 86 1.73 -0.21 11.81
CA LEU A 86 1.07 0.85 12.56
C LEU A 86 0.54 1.91 11.61
N GLY A 87 -0.67 2.38 11.85
CA GLY A 87 -1.29 3.44 11.07
C GLY A 87 -2.13 4.38 11.92
N VAL A 88 -2.22 5.63 11.45
CA VAL A 88 -3.14 6.63 11.99
C VAL A 88 -3.84 7.27 10.81
N GLU A 89 -5.17 7.31 10.88
CA GLU A 89 -6.01 8.05 9.96
C GLU A 89 -6.67 9.20 10.71
N LYS A 90 -6.67 10.39 10.13
CA LYS A 90 -7.37 11.57 10.62
C LYS A 90 -8.20 12.16 9.49
N GLN A 91 -9.40 12.57 9.80
CA GLN A 91 -10.29 13.26 8.87
C GLN A 91 -10.90 14.44 9.60
N SER A 92 -11.00 15.57 8.92
CA SER A 92 -11.62 16.76 9.50
C SER A 92 -12.48 17.52 8.49
N ILE A 93 -13.45 18.26 9.01
CA ILE A 93 -14.36 19.10 8.23
C ILE A 93 -14.97 20.17 9.15
N THR A 94 -15.24 21.34 8.60
CA THR A 94 -15.96 22.43 9.26
C THR A 94 -17.39 22.51 8.73
N LYS A 95 -18.35 22.58 9.66
CA LYS A 95 -19.78 22.67 9.32
C LYS A 95 -20.06 23.88 8.43
N GLY A 96 -20.71 23.65 7.30
CA GLY A 96 -21.10 24.70 6.35
C GLY A 96 -20.01 25.07 5.34
N ASP A 97 -18.81 24.52 5.47
CA ASP A 97 -17.72 24.68 4.50
C ASP A 97 -17.26 23.30 3.99
N PRO A 98 -17.82 22.80 2.88
CA PRO A 98 -17.39 21.52 2.31
C PRO A 98 -15.95 21.54 1.76
N LEU A 99 -15.37 22.72 1.52
CA LEU A 99 -13.99 22.85 1.02
C LEU A 99 -12.95 22.72 2.13
N SER A 100 -13.38 22.86 3.40
CA SER A 100 -12.53 22.62 4.57
C SER A 100 -12.15 21.15 4.82
N SER A 101 -12.67 20.21 4.01
CA SER A 101 -12.41 18.78 4.20
C SER A 101 -10.92 18.47 4.04
N CYS A 102 -10.36 17.80 5.05
CA CYS A 102 -9.00 17.31 5.06
C CYS A 102 -8.97 15.84 5.51
N GLY A 103 -8.18 15.01 4.83
CA GLY A 103 -7.89 13.64 5.25
C GLY A 103 -6.38 13.43 5.32
N GLU A 104 -5.88 12.80 6.36
CA GLU A 104 -4.49 12.43 6.54
C GLU A 104 -4.42 10.95 6.92
N VAL A 105 -3.53 10.20 6.27
CA VAL A 105 -3.24 8.81 6.61
C VAL A 105 -1.74 8.66 6.72
N SER A 106 -1.27 8.18 7.87
CA SER A 106 0.12 7.82 8.10
C SER A 106 0.24 6.33 8.41
N TRP A 107 1.22 5.66 7.83
CA TRP A 107 1.56 4.27 8.12
C TRP A 107 3.05 4.09 8.31
N ARG A 108 3.43 3.18 9.19
CA ARG A 108 4.76 2.61 9.34
C ARG A 108 4.65 1.10 9.29
N ILE A 109 5.42 0.47 8.40
CA ILE A 109 5.55 -0.98 8.28
C ILE A 109 7.00 -1.33 8.52
N THR A 110 7.27 -2.28 9.40
CA THR A 110 8.63 -2.80 9.62
C THR A 110 8.68 -4.30 9.40
N GLN A 111 9.80 -4.77 8.88
CA GLN A 111 10.13 -6.18 8.79
C GLN A 111 11.53 -6.42 9.34
N SER A 112 11.73 -7.51 10.05
CA SER A 112 13.05 -7.86 10.58
C SER A 112 13.27 -9.37 10.65
N ARG A 113 14.54 -9.76 10.57
CA ARG A 113 14.99 -11.15 10.77
C ARG A 113 16.48 -11.18 11.10
N GLY A 114 16.82 -11.53 12.34
CA GLY A 114 18.19 -11.45 12.82
C GLY A 114 18.66 -9.99 12.86
N ASP A 115 19.85 -9.72 12.30
CA ASP A 115 20.42 -8.37 12.26
C ASP A 115 19.79 -7.48 11.15
N TRP A 116 19.02 -8.08 10.24
CA TRP A 116 18.35 -7.35 9.16
C TRP A 116 17.03 -6.74 9.65
N GLN A 117 16.83 -5.44 9.41
CA GLN A 117 15.61 -4.72 9.73
C GLN A 117 15.36 -3.63 8.69
N VAL A 118 14.14 -3.55 8.16
CA VAL A 118 13.71 -2.49 7.25
C VAL A 118 12.44 -1.83 7.75
N ALA A 119 12.25 -0.57 7.39
CA ALA A 119 11.04 0.18 7.66
C ALA A 119 10.61 0.97 6.42
N VAL A 120 9.30 1.07 6.20
CA VAL A 120 8.70 2.01 5.26
C VAL A 120 7.67 2.85 6.01
N GLU A 121 7.82 4.16 5.91
CA GLU A 121 6.86 5.13 6.43
C GLU A 121 6.22 5.90 5.27
N ALA A 122 4.91 6.08 5.32
CA ALA A 122 4.20 6.87 4.33
C ALA A 122 3.13 7.72 5.00
N THR A 123 3.13 9.02 4.71
CA THR A 123 2.05 9.94 5.08
C THR A 123 1.44 10.53 3.82
N THR A 124 0.12 10.46 3.70
CA THR A 124 -0.63 11.09 2.62
C THR A 124 -1.71 12.00 3.19
N THR A 125 -1.74 13.25 2.71
CA THR A 125 -2.75 14.24 3.07
C THR A 125 -3.52 14.64 1.82
N VAL A 126 -4.85 14.69 1.94
CA VAL A 126 -5.78 15.09 0.90
C VAL A 126 -6.58 16.28 1.38
N THR A 127 -6.56 17.37 0.61
CA THR A 127 -7.39 18.57 0.80
C THR A 127 -8.11 18.92 -0.50
N CYS A 128 -8.98 19.94 -0.49
CA CYS A 128 -9.66 20.36 -1.71
C CYS A 128 -9.97 21.85 -1.74
N ASP A 129 -10.19 22.37 -2.95
CA ASP A 129 -10.83 23.66 -3.20
C ASP A 129 -12.01 23.47 -4.17
N ALA A 130 -12.63 24.57 -4.62
CA ALA A 130 -13.79 24.51 -5.51
C ALA A 130 -13.52 23.77 -6.83
N ALA A 131 -12.27 23.72 -7.28
CA ALA A 131 -11.89 23.21 -8.60
C ALA A 131 -11.05 21.93 -8.54
N ASN A 132 -10.36 21.63 -7.43
CA ASN A 132 -9.37 20.57 -7.35
C ASN A 132 -9.37 19.84 -6.01
N PHE A 133 -8.87 18.62 -6.03
CA PHE A 133 -8.28 17.94 -4.88
C PHE A 133 -6.76 18.10 -4.91
N PHE A 134 -6.15 18.23 -3.74
CA PHE A 134 -4.70 18.26 -3.58
C PHE A 134 -4.28 17.05 -2.76
N VAL A 135 -3.40 16.23 -3.32
CA VAL A 135 -2.83 15.05 -2.67
C VAL A 135 -1.35 15.30 -2.47
N GLU A 136 -0.90 15.30 -1.22
CA GLU A 136 0.50 15.37 -0.84
C GLU A 136 0.90 14.06 -0.17
N THR A 137 2.00 13.46 -0.64
CA THR A 137 2.50 12.21 -0.08
C THR A 137 3.99 12.32 0.19
N THR A 138 4.41 11.84 1.35
CA THR A 138 5.81 11.60 1.71
C THR A 138 5.99 10.12 1.99
N VAL A 139 7.04 9.52 1.44
CA VAL A 139 7.45 8.13 1.68
C VAL A 139 8.92 8.09 2.04
N ASN A 140 9.27 7.40 3.12
CA ASN A 140 10.64 7.13 3.53
C ASN A 140 10.84 5.63 3.69
N ALA A 141 12.00 5.10 3.30
CA ALA A 141 12.41 3.73 3.57
C ALA A 141 13.82 3.68 4.14
N SER A 142 14.01 2.86 5.18
CA SER A 142 15.27 2.67 5.87
C SER A 142 15.62 1.20 6.06
N GLU A 143 16.92 0.91 6.18
CA GLU A 143 17.46 -0.34 6.70
C GLU A 143 18.23 -0.02 7.98
N GLY A 144 17.80 -0.58 9.12
CA GLY A 144 18.23 -0.12 10.44
C GLY A 144 18.01 1.39 10.60
N ASP A 145 19.08 2.11 10.90
CA ASP A 145 19.10 3.57 11.06
C ASP A 145 19.42 4.32 9.73
N ASP A 146 19.73 3.60 8.66
CA ASP A 146 20.14 4.18 7.38
C ASP A 146 18.93 4.36 6.45
N GLU A 147 18.52 5.62 6.23
CA GLU A 147 17.54 5.97 5.20
C GLU A 147 18.18 5.85 3.81
N PHE A 148 17.63 4.98 2.96
CA PHE A 148 18.12 4.79 1.58
C PHE A 148 17.14 5.31 0.52
N PHE A 149 15.91 5.65 0.90
CA PHE A 149 14.92 6.22 0.00
C PHE A 149 14.04 7.24 0.72
N SER A 150 13.88 8.41 0.12
CA SER A 150 12.90 9.40 0.52
C SER A 150 12.31 10.07 -0.71
N GLN A 151 10.99 10.20 -0.74
CA GLN A 151 10.28 10.88 -1.81
C GLN A 151 9.09 11.66 -1.26
N ASN A 152 8.98 12.91 -1.69
CA ASN A 152 7.79 13.73 -1.48
C ASN A 152 7.25 14.18 -2.84
N TRP A 153 5.94 14.13 -3.01
CA TRP A 153 5.29 14.71 -4.17
C TRP A 153 3.92 15.28 -3.83
N LYS A 154 3.48 16.21 -4.68
CA LYS A 154 2.14 16.79 -4.65
C LYS A 154 1.48 16.61 -6.01
N ARG A 155 0.19 16.29 -6.01
CA ARG A 155 -0.64 16.21 -7.21
C ARG A 155 -1.91 17.03 -7.01
N SER A 156 -2.29 17.77 -8.05
CA SER A 156 -3.59 18.42 -8.12
C SER A 156 -4.46 17.62 -9.09
N ILE A 157 -5.70 17.32 -8.67
CA ILE A 157 -6.66 16.51 -9.42
C ILE A 157 -7.93 17.36 -9.62
N PRO A 158 -8.27 17.75 -10.86
CA PRO A 158 -9.46 18.53 -11.13
C PRO A 158 -10.77 17.83 -10.73
N ARG A 159 -11.78 18.62 -10.33
CA ARG A 159 -13.14 18.17 -9.99
C ARG A 159 -14.02 18.11 -11.24
N ASP A 160 -13.75 17.16 -12.12
CA ASP A 160 -14.35 17.10 -13.47
C ASP A 160 -15.62 16.22 -13.56
N LEU A 161 -16.14 15.72 -12.44
CA LEU A 161 -17.28 14.78 -12.38
C LEU A 161 -18.45 15.30 -11.52
N LEU A 162 -18.75 16.60 -11.59
CA LEU A 162 -19.94 17.20 -10.98
C LEU A 162 -21.11 17.27 -11.96
#